data_AF-A0A1C5L8Q5-F1
#
_entry.id   AF-A0A1C5L8Q5-F1
#
_cell.length_a   1.000
_cell.length_b   1.000
_cell.length_c   1.000
_cell.angle_alpha   90.00
_cell.angle_beta   90.00
_cell.angle_gamma   90.00
#
_symmetry.space_group_name_H-M   'P 1'
#
loop_
_entity.id
_entity.type
_entity.pdbx_description
1 polymer ?
#
loop_
_entity_poly.entity_id
_entity_poly.type
_entity_poly.pdbx_seq_one_letter_code
_entity_poly.pdbx_strand_id
1 'polypeptide(L)'
;MPEYQLQIKQVVDYPRCRIYREFIHKLINDRSIRINGGSGLFHFTVLCSYANFRTSYRRIDGISYTVSPGEWVCTVKELSCWFRTRFHRQALSMLDTLQKQHLISYTLLGRGNVVKYKILHWARHNSALEYNAPCQKDTGFFFLPVSVALELVSSARCSEMDIVLDLWVSAVYNDTQVQGSEVGPVAYFRNGTGNPLVSYTELSCRWGLSRATVCRILKKLDGLGYISIMSFPGRHGSVIYLQNYLSTMFEISDVLIDKEEVAMTLNIHLELPETAETEESHSISEHEVIVSDALSSVSKSHIETILRKMADILSTQGISCFSCPLSCYKLYPLSDDCWEELIPRARGKSTVHFGLTILCGTNTSIATFELTLTPSEEHENRRNLK
;
A
#
# COMPACT_ATOMS: atom_id res chain seq x y z
N MET A 1 24.77 7.59 -27.04
CA MET A 1 23.43 6.97 -26.95
C MET A 1 22.69 7.67 -25.83
N PRO A 2 21.40 8.01 -25.96
CA PRO A 2 20.65 8.56 -24.83
C PRO A 2 20.54 7.50 -23.72
N GLU A 3 20.85 7.90 -22.49
CA GLU A 3 20.63 7.09 -21.29
C GLU A 3 19.15 7.15 -20.92
N TYR A 4 18.51 6.00 -20.75
CA TYR A 4 17.13 5.90 -20.31
C TYR A 4 17.09 5.30 -18.91
N GLN A 5 16.38 5.96 -17.99
CA GLN A 5 16.08 5.41 -16.67
C GLN A 5 14.69 4.76 -16.69
N LEU A 6 14.62 3.50 -16.26
CA LEU A 6 13.37 2.78 -16.14
C LEU A 6 12.71 3.13 -14.80
N GLN A 7 11.45 3.59 -14.84
CA GLN A 7 10.68 3.91 -13.65
C GLN A 7 9.45 3.02 -13.55
N ILE A 8 9.21 2.47 -12.37
CA ILE A 8 8.06 1.61 -12.09
C ILE A 8 7.00 2.44 -11.38
N LYS A 9 5.79 2.43 -11.92
CA LYS A 9 4.62 3.16 -11.41
C LYS A 9 3.37 2.29 -11.49
N GLN A 10 2.48 2.48 -10.52
CA GLN A 10 1.10 2.03 -10.56
C GLN A 10 0.22 3.28 -10.58
N VAL A 11 -0.22 3.67 -11.78
CA VAL A 11 -0.88 4.96 -12.04
C VAL A 11 -2.37 4.91 -11.73
N VAL A 12 -2.88 5.98 -11.12
CA VAL A 12 -4.28 6.12 -10.71
C VAL A 12 -5.26 6.10 -11.88
N ASP A 13 -4.87 6.62 -13.04
CA ASP A 13 -5.73 6.69 -14.23
C ASP A 13 -5.82 5.37 -14.99
N TYR A 14 -4.97 4.39 -14.66
CA TYR A 14 -4.99 3.12 -15.36
C TYR A 14 -6.26 2.33 -14.98
N PRO A 15 -7.13 1.95 -15.94
CA PRO A 15 -8.48 1.45 -15.66
C PRO A 15 -8.52 -0.03 -15.28
N ARG A 16 -7.37 -0.68 -15.18
CA ARG A 16 -7.22 -2.12 -14.91
C ARG A 16 -6.18 -2.34 -13.84
N CYS A 17 -6.39 -3.30 -12.96
CA CYS A 17 -5.36 -3.78 -12.04
C CYS A 17 -4.80 -5.11 -12.55
N ARG A 18 -3.47 -5.25 -12.61
CA ARG A 18 -2.82 -6.52 -12.89
C ARG A 18 -2.90 -7.38 -11.62
N ILE A 19 -3.37 -8.62 -11.75
CA ILE A 19 -3.50 -9.56 -10.64
C ILE A 19 -2.80 -10.85 -11.02
N TYR A 20 -1.81 -11.24 -10.20
CA TYR A 20 -1.10 -12.51 -10.36
C TYR A 20 -1.96 -13.68 -9.90
N ARG A 21 -1.94 -14.77 -10.65
CA ARG A 21 -2.71 -15.98 -10.31
C ARG A 21 -2.23 -16.61 -9.01
N GLU A 22 -0.92 -16.62 -8.80
CA GLU A 22 -0.30 -17.11 -7.57
C GLU A 22 -0.80 -16.36 -6.33
N PHE A 23 -0.95 -15.03 -6.42
CA PHE A 23 -1.52 -14.22 -5.35
C PHE A 23 -2.94 -14.70 -4.99
N ILE A 24 -3.80 -14.94 -5.99
CA ILE A 24 -5.15 -15.46 -5.75
C ILE A 24 -5.11 -16.87 -5.16
N HIS A 25 -4.20 -17.73 -5.58
CA HIS A 25 -4.03 -19.06 -4.97
C HIS A 25 -3.57 -18.99 -3.51
N LYS A 26 -2.65 -18.06 -3.17
CA LYS A 26 -2.27 -17.76 -1.79
C LYS A 26 -3.50 -17.32 -0.99
N LEU A 27 -4.31 -16.42 -1.53
CA LEU A 27 -5.57 -16.00 -0.90
C LEU A 27 -6.60 -17.13 -0.79
N ILE A 28 -6.69 -18.07 -1.74
CA ILE A 28 -7.55 -19.26 -1.66
C ILE A 28 -7.08 -20.23 -0.57
N ASN A 29 -5.78 -20.26 -0.27
CA ASN A 29 -5.20 -21.16 0.73
C ASN A 29 -5.12 -20.55 2.16
N ASP A 30 -5.01 -19.23 2.29
CA ASP A 30 -4.93 -18.56 3.60
C ASP A 30 -6.26 -18.55 4.38
N ARG A 31 -6.41 -19.51 5.29
CA ARG A 31 -7.61 -19.67 6.13
C ARG A 31 -7.74 -18.61 7.24
N SER A 32 -6.74 -17.76 7.44
CA SER A 32 -6.80 -16.69 8.43
C SER A 32 -7.85 -15.62 8.06
N ILE A 33 -8.06 -15.37 6.76
CA ILE A 33 -9.01 -14.38 6.23
C ILE A 33 -10.37 -15.00 5.92
N ARG A 34 -11.45 -14.39 6.43
CA ARG A 34 -12.82 -14.91 6.33
C ARG A 34 -13.53 -14.46 5.03
N ILE A 35 -14.43 -15.32 4.53
CA ILE A 35 -15.21 -15.11 3.29
C ILE A 35 -16.74 -15.13 3.58
N ASN A 36 -17.14 -14.91 4.84
CA ASN A 36 -18.54 -15.05 5.25
C ASN A 36 -19.40 -13.87 4.79
N GLY A 37 -20.24 -14.10 3.78
CA GLY A 37 -21.01 -13.04 3.13
C GLY A 37 -20.05 -12.14 2.34
N GLY A 38 -20.43 -11.71 1.14
CA GLY A 38 -19.47 -10.95 0.34
C GLY A 38 -20.12 -10.25 -0.83
N SER A 39 -19.39 -9.26 -1.32
CA SER A 39 -19.76 -8.45 -2.47
C SER A 39 -19.69 -9.22 -3.79
N GLY A 40 -18.99 -10.36 -3.78
CA GLY A 40 -18.74 -11.17 -4.97
C GLY A 40 -17.37 -10.88 -5.61
N LEU A 41 -16.64 -9.86 -5.14
CA LEU A 41 -15.32 -9.49 -5.66
C LEU A 41 -14.33 -10.66 -5.58
N PHE A 42 -14.21 -11.30 -4.42
CA PHE A 42 -13.35 -12.48 -4.28
C PHE A 42 -13.74 -13.60 -5.23
N HIS A 43 -15.01 -13.98 -5.26
CA HIS A 43 -15.51 -15.07 -6.09
C HIS A 43 -15.26 -14.81 -7.57
N PHE A 44 -15.54 -13.59 -8.04
CA PHE A 44 -15.29 -13.19 -9.42
C PHE A 44 -13.80 -13.22 -9.76
N THR A 45 -12.95 -12.69 -8.88
CA THR A 45 -11.49 -12.66 -9.06
C THR A 45 -10.90 -14.08 -9.10
N VAL A 46 -11.42 -15.00 -8.28
CA VAL A 46 -11.08 -16.42 -8.33
C VAL A 46 -11.44 -17.03 -9.69
N LEU A 47 -12.64 -16.79 -10.23
CA LEU A 47 -12.98 -17.31 -11.56
C LEU A 47 -12.06 -16.73 -12.65
N CYS A 48 -11.70 -15.46 -12.55
CA CYS A 48 -10.77 -14.83 -13.49
C CYS A 48 -9.37 -15.46 -13.46
N SER A 49 -8.88 -15.88 -12.29
CA SER A 49 -7.55 -16.50 -12.18
C SER A 49 -7.47 -17.86 -12.89
N TYR A 50 -8.59 -18.59 -12.98
CA TYR A 50 -8.66 -19.87 -13.69
C TYR A 50 -9.04 -19.77 -15.16
N ALA A 51 -9.54 -18.63 -15.64
CA ALA A 51 -9.95 -18.44 -17.03
C ALA A 51 -8.77 -18.66 -18.02
N ASN A 52 -9.06 -19.10 -19.24
CA ASN A 52 -8.04 -19.33 -20.27
C ASN A 52 -7.70 -18.03 -21.04
N PHE A 53 -6.44 -17.85 -21.45
CA PHE A 53 -6.13 -16.88 -22.52
C PHE A 53 -6.20 -17.50 -23.92
N ARG A 54 -6.11 -18.83 -24.00
CA ARG A 54 -6.13 -19.59 -25.27
C ARG A 54 -7.01 -20.80 -25.17
N THR A 55 -7.43 -21.30 -26.32
CA THR A 55 -8.14 -22.57 -26.40
C THR A 55 -7.26 -23.69 -25.84
N SER A 56 -7.80 -24.48 -24.93
CA SER A 56 -7.17 -25.70 -24.40
C SER A 56 -8.21 -26.79 -24.19
N TYR A 57 -7.74 -27.99 -23.85
CA TYR A 57 -8.61 -29.10 -23.49
C TYR A 57 -8.44 -29.44 -22.02
N ARG A 58 -9.55 -29.73 -21.33
CA ARG A 58 -9.54 -30.22 -19.95
C ARG A 58 -10.30 -31.52 -19.87
N ARG A 59 -9.68 -32.55 -19.31
CA ARG A 59 -10.31 -33.87 -19.14
C ARG A 59 -10.88 -34.00 -17.73
N ILE A 60 -12.16 -34.34 -17.61
CA ILE A 60 -12.85 -34.61 -16.34
C ILE A 60 -13.68 -35.88 -16.54
N ASP A 61 -13.51 -36.86 -15.65
CA ASP A 61 -14.21 -38.15 -15.68
C ASP A 61 -14.16 -38.84 -17.06
N GLY A 62 -12.99 -38.80 -17.69
CA GLY A 62 -12.75 -39.42 -19.00
C GLY A 62 -13.23 -38.59 -20.21
N ILE A 63 -14.06 -37.56 -20.02
CA ILE A 63 -14.58 -36.67 -21.06
C ILE A 63 -13.63 -35.47 -21.26
N SER A 64 -13.27 -35.18 -22.50
CA SER A 64 -12.43 -34.02 -22.86
C SER A 64 -13.30 -32.84 -23.25
N TYR A 65 -13.21 -31.75 -22.49
CA TYR A 65 -13.93 -30.51 -22.73
C TYR A 65 -13.03 -29.49 -23.42
N THR A 66 -13.56 -28.82 -24.44
CA THR A 66 -12.89 -27.67 -25.08
C THR A 66 -13.15 -26.41 -24.26
N VAL A 67 -12.07 -25.70 -23.94
CA VAL A 67 -12.07 -24.51 -23.08
C VAL A 67 -11.47 -23.33 -23.85
N SER A 68 -12.32 -22.40 -24.29
CA SER A 68 -11.92 -21.24 -25.09
C SER A 68 -11.31 -20.11 -24.23
N PRO A 69 -10.75 -19.05 -24.83
CA PRO A 69 -10.35 -17.86 -24.06
C PRO A 69 -11.50 -17.28 -23.23
N GLY A 70 -11.22 -16.90 -21.99
CA GLY A 70 -12.17 -16.44 -20.99
C GLY A 70 -13.01 -17.57 -20.36
N GLU A 71 -12.84 -18.82 -20.79
CA GLU A 71 -13.60 -19.96 -20.27
C GLU A 71 -12.79 -20.80 -19.28
N TRP A 72 -13.51 -21.54 -18.44
CA TRP A 72 -12.98 -22.66 -17.69
C TRP A 72 -14.06 -23.72 -17.46
N VAL A 73 -13.62 -24.96 -17.26
CA VAL A 73 -14.48 -26.09 -16.90
C VAL A 73 -13.90 -26.69 -15.63
N CYS A 74 -14.72 -27.00 -14.63
CA CYS A 74 -14.30 -27.58 -13.36
C CYS A 74 -15.40 -28.43 -12.73
N THR A 75 -15.05 -29.28 -11.77
CA THR A 75 -16.09 -29.95 -10.97
C THR A 75 -16.70 -28.97 -9.96
N VAL A 76 -17.94 -29.23 -9.52
CA VAL A 76 -18.55 -28.44 -8.44
C VAL A 76 -17.74 -28.58 -7.13
N LYS A 77 -17.10 -29.72 -6.92
CA LYS A 77 -16.20 -29.95 -5.77
C LYS A 77 -14.99 -29.01 -5.79
N GLU A 78 -14.34 -28.88 -6.93
CA GLU A 78 -13.22 -27.94 -7.12
C GLU A 78 -13.68 -26.50 -6.87
N LEU A 79 -14.79 -26.10 -7.47
CA LEU A 79 -15.36 -24.76 -7.29
C LEU A 79 -15.66 -24.46 -5.82
N SER A 80 -16.26 -25.41 -5.09
CA SER A 80 -16.53 -25.26 -3.66
C SER A 80 -15.25 -25.13 -2.84
N CYS A 81 -14.16 -25.78 -3.25
CA CYS A 81 -12.85 -25.62 -2.61
C CYS A 81 -12.32 -24.19 -2.83
N TRP A 82 -12.36 -23.69 -4.07
CA TRP A 82 -11.88 -22.35 -4.42
C TRP A 82 -12.67 -21.25 -3.72
N PHE A 83 -14.00 -21.38 -3.65
CA PHE A 83 -14.88 -20.44 -2.96
C PHE A 83 -14.94 -20.66 -1.44
N ARG A 84 -14.26 -21.69 -0.93
CA ARG A 84 -14.30 -22.12 0.48
C ARG A 84 -15.70 -22.31 1.04
N THR A 85 -16.63 -22.76 0.21
CA THR A 85 -18.01 -23.02 0.62
C THR A 85 -18.13 -24.42 1.21
N ARG A 86 -18.93 -24.56 2.26
CA ARG A 86 -19.21 -25.87 2.87
C ARG A 86 -20.08 -26.75 1.97
N PHE A 87 -21.01 -26.15 1.24
CA PHE A 87 -21.98 -26.88 0.43
C PHE A 87 -21.90 -26.47 -1.03
N HIS A 88 -22.03 -27.46 -1.93
CA HIS A 88 -22.05 -27.25 -3.39
C HIS A 88 -23.09 -26.21 -3.82
N ARG A 89 -24.27 -26.21 -3.21
CA ARG A 89 -25.34 -25.24 -3.50
C ARG A 89 -24.92 -23.79 -3.23
N GLN A 90 -24.07 -23.55 -2.23
CA GLN A 90 -23.58 -22.20 -1.95
C GLN A 90 -22.65 -21.71 -3.07
N ALA A 91 -21.74 -22.56 -3.54
CA ALA A 91 -20.88 -22.23 -4.66
C ALA A 91 -21.67 -21.92 -5.94
N LEU A 92 -22.71 -22.73 -6.23
CA LEU A 92 -23.60 -22.48 -7.36
C LEU A 92 -24.40 -21.19 -7.20
N SER A 93 -24.91 -20.90 -5.99
CA SER A 93 -25.61 -19.63 -5.71
C SER A 93 -24.72 -18.40 -5.93
N MET A 94 -23.41 -18.53 -5.74
CA MET A 94 -22.46 -17.45 -6.04
C MET A 94 -22.29 -17.28 -7.55
N LEU A 95 -22.23 -18.37 -8.32
CA LEU A 95 -22.26 -18.28 -9.79
C LEU A 95 -23.56 -17.67 -10.31
N ASP A 96 -24.71 -18.05 -9.74
CA ASP A 96 -26.01 -17.45 -10.07
C ASP A 96 -25.99 -15.94 -9.87
N THR A 97 -25.39 -15.47 -8.77
CA THR A 97 -25.29 -14.04 -8.44
C THR A 97 -24.40 -13.32 -9.46
N LEU A 98 -23.20 -13.86 -9.74
CA LEU A 98 -22.28 -13.27 -10.72
C LEU A 98 -22.85 -13.28 -12.15
N GLN A 99 -23.64 -14.30 -12.50
CA GLN A 99 -24.33 -14.36 -13.78
C GLN A 99 -25.46 -13.35 -13.89
N LYS A 100 -26.25 -13.14 -12.82
CA LYS A 100 -27.28 -12.09 -12.76
C LYS A 100 -26.70 -10.68 -12.84
N GLN A 101 -25.48 -10.50 -12.35
CA GLN A 101 -24.70 -9.25 -12.50
C GLN A 101 -24.04 -9.11 -13.87
N HIS A 102 -24.28 -10.03 -14.82
CA HIS A 102 -23.69 -10.01 -16.16
C HIS A 102 -22.15 -10.00 -16.19
N LEU A 103 -21.51 -10.60 -15.17
CA LEU A 103 -20.06 -10.74 -15.11
C LEU A 103 -19.58 -12.05 -15.73
N ILE A 104 -20.40 -13.10 -15.64
CA ILE A 104 -20.12 -14.42 -16.20
C ILE A 104 -21.35 -15.00 -16.89
N SER A 105 -21.12 -16.02 -17.71
CA SER A 105 -22.15 -17.00 -18.10
C SER A 105 -21.68 -18.39 -17.71
N TYR A 106 -22.54 -19.24 -17.15
CA TYR A 106 -22.18 -20.62 -16.82
C TYR A 106 -23.29 -21.63 -17.13
N THR A 107 -22.87 -22.87 -17.34
CA THR A 107 -23.74 -24.01 -17.62
C THR A 107 -23.30 -25.21 -16.79
N LEU A 108 -24.26 -26.02 -16.36
CA LEU A 108 -24.01 -27.29 -15.70
C LEU A 108 -23.99 -28.44 -16.71
N LEU A 109 -22.98 -29.29 -16.61
CA LEU A 109 -22.73 -30.46 -17.44
C LEU A 109 -22.63 -31.72 -16.57
N GLY A 110 -22.60 -32.90 -17.19
CA GLY A 110 -22.36 -34.17 -16.48
C GLY A 110 -23.34 -34.41 -15.33
N ARG A 111 -24.65 -34.26 -15.60
CA ARG A 111 -25.74 -34.37 -14.60
C ARG A 111 -25.63 -33.39 -13.42
N GLY A 112 -24.99 -32.24 -13.61
CA GLY A 112 -24.88 -31.19 -12.59
C GLY A 112 -23.59 -31.18 -11.78
N ASN A 113 -22.66 -32.11 -12.06
CA ASN A 113 -21.40 -32.24 -11.32
C ASN A 113 -20.25 -31.41 -11.90
N VAL A 114 -20.39 -30.95 -13.15
CA VAL A 114 -19.38 -30.18 -13.87
C VAL A 114 -19.94 -28.80 -14.19
N VAL A 115 -19.16 -27.77 -13.90
CA VAL A 115 -19.46 -26.38 -14.25
C VAL A 115 -18.58 -25.99 -15.43
N LYS A 116 -19.18 -25.47 -16.50
CA LYS A 116 -18.47 -24.70 -17.51
C LYS A 116 -18.88 -23.23 -17.37
N TYR A 117 -17.93 -22.33 -17.17
CA TYR A 117 -18.20 -20.89 -17.09
C TYR A 117 -17.33 -20.10 -18.07
N LYS A 118 -17.76 -18.87 -18.34
CA LYS A 118 -17.08 -17.89 -19.18
C LYS A 118 -17.16 -16.52 -18.52
N ILE A 119 -16.01 -15.84 -18.41
CA ILE A 119 -15.93 -14.45 -18.00
C ILE A 119 -16.38 -13.57 -19.16
N LEU A 120 -17.42 -12.77 -18.94
CA LEU A 120 -17.92 -11.83 -19.94
C LEU A 120 -16.91 -10.69 -20.12
N HIS A 121 -16.76 -10.20 -21.35
CA HIS A 121 -15.79 -9.17 -21.73
C HIS A 121 -14.32 -9.48 -21.44
N TRP A 122 -13.95 -10.77 -21.25
CA TRP A 122 -12.55 -11.17 -21.03
C TRP A 122 -11.57 -10.52 -22.02
N ALA A 123 -11.83 -10.67 -23.31
CA ALA A 123 -10.97 -10.13 -24.37
C ALA A 123 -10.82 -8.59 -24.33
N ARG A 124 -11.81 -7.84 -23.84
CA ARG A 124 -11.72 -6.37 -23.72
C ARG A 124 -10.61 -5.94 -22.77
N HIS A 125 -10.38 -6.72 -21.72
CA HIS A 125 -9.44 -6.36 -20.65
C HIS A 125 -8.12 -7.13 -20.73
N ASN A 126 -8.14 -8.30 -21.38
CA ASN A 126 -7.06 -9.27 -21.35
C ASN A 126 -6.49 -9.62 -22.74
N SER A 127 -6.84 -8.84 -23.79
CA SER A 127 -6.33 -9.03 -25.16
C SER A 127 -4.83 -8.77 -25.32
N ALA A 128 -4.23 -7.91 -24.49
CA ALA A 128 -2.81 -7.54 -24.57
C ALA A 128 -1.84 -8.72 -24.33
N LEU A 129 -2.34 -9.85 -23.84
CA LEU A 129 -1.62 -11.11 -23.77
C LEU A 129 -1.82 -11.87 -25.09
N GLU A 130 -1.31 -11.31 -26.19
CA GLU A 130 -1.28 -11.98 -27.49
C GLU A 130 -0.45 -13.27 -27.41
N TYR A 131 -0.96 -14.31 -28.09
CA TYR A 131 -0.45 -15.62 -28.55
C TYR A 131 0.94 -16.20 -28.18
N ASN A 132 1.77 -15.59 -27.33
CA ASN A 132 3.13 -16.05 -26.99
C ASN A 132 3.38 -16.36 -25.50
N ALA A 133 2.48 -16.00 -24.56
CA ALA A 133 2.63 -16.43 -23.15
C ALA A 133 2.07 -17.85 -22.88
N PRO A 134 2.88 -18.85 -22.47
CA PRO A 134 2.38 -20.14 -22.02
C PRO A 134 1.50 -19.96 -20.77
N CYS A 135 0.24 -20.39 -20.85
CA CYS A 135 -0.73 -20.24 -19.76
C CYS A 135 -0.65 -21.43 -18.80
N GLN A 136 0.39 -21.48 -17.98
CA GLN A 136 0.32 -22.35 -16.80
C GLN A 136 -0.74 -21.76 -15.84
N LYS A 137 -1.50 -22.63 -15.17
CA LYS A 137 -2.64 -22.20 -14.33
C LYS A 137 -2.20 -21.63 -12.99
N ASP A 138 -0.97 -21.95 -12.62
CA ASP A 138 -0.36 -21.56 -11.35
C ASP A 138 0.58 -20.36 -11.52
N THR A 139 0.84 -19.93 -12.76
CA THR A 139 1.75 -18.82 -13.08
C THR A 139 1.10 -17.79 -14.00
N GLY A 140 1.65 -16.57 -13.98
CA GLY A 140 1.16 -15.45 -14.78
C GLY A 140 0.11 -14.58 -14.08
N PHE A 141 -0.50 -13.69 -14.86
CA PHE A 141 -1.42 -12.67 -14.37
C PHE A 141 -2.59 -12.45 -15.32
N PHE A 142 -3.61 -11.74 -14.84
CA PHE A 142 -4.71 -11.21 -15.64
C PHE A 142 -4.98 -9.76 -15.24
N PHE A 143 -5.75 -9.05 -16.05
CA PHE A 143 -6.22 -7.71 -15.74
C PHE A 143 -7.66 -7.77 -15.24
N LEU A 144 -7.87 -7.27 -14.02
CA LEU A 144 -9.18 -7.03 -13.43
C LEU A 144 -9.59 -5.56 -13.67
N PRO A 145 -10.75 -5.27 -14.26
CA PRO A 145 -11.21 -3.89 -14.42
C PRO A 145 -11.52 -3.25 -13.07
N VAL A 146 -10.99 -2.05 -12.84
CA VAL A 146 -11.23 -1.30 -11.59
C VAL A 146 -12.71 -1.00 -11.42
N SER A 147 -13.41 -0.69 -12.53
CA SER A 147 -14.85 -0.44 -12.52
C SER A 147 -15.67 -1.63 -12.04
N VAL A 148 -15.30 -2.85 -12.44
CA VAL A 148 -15.98 -4.09 -12.02
C VAL A 148 -15.74 -4.35 -10.54
N ALA A 149 -14.51 -4.12 -10.07
CA ALA A 149 -14.20 -4.25 -8.65
C ALA A 149 -15.02 -3.28 -7.78
N LEU A 150 -15.11 -2.02 -8.22
CA LEU A 150 -15.89 -0.97 -7.54
C LEU A 150 -17.39 -1.30 -7.53
N GLU A 151 -17.94 -1.77 -8.64
CA GLU A 151 -19.34 -2.16 -8.76
C GLU A 151 -19.68 -3.31 -7.80
N LEU A 152 -18.83 -4.34 -7.77
CA LEU A 152 -19.00 -5.46 -6.85
C LEU A 152 -18.98 -4.97 -5.41
N VAL A 153 -17.92 -4.26 -4.99
CA VAL A 153 -17.77 -3.72 -3.62
C VAL A 153 -18.98 -2.90 -3.19
N SER A 154 -19.58 -2.14 -4.11
CA SER A 154 -20.75 -1.29 -3.82
C SER A 154 -22.08 -2.06 -3.80
N SER A 155 -22.13 -3.29 -4.33
CA SER A 155 -23.39 -4.03 -4.51
C SER A 155 -23.90 -4.75 -3.26
N ALA A 156 -23.01 -5.10 -2.32
CA ALA A 156 -23.36 -5.79 -1.09
C ALA A 156 -22.27 -5.64 -0.02
N ARG A 157 -22.53 -6.17 1.19
CA ARG A 157 -21.54 -6.17 2.27
C ARG A 157 -20.30 -6.97 1.88
N CYS A 158 -19.12 -6.39 2.06
CA CYS A 158 -17.85 -7.03 1.77
C CYS A 158 -17.45 -8.05 2.84
N SER A 159 -16.88 -9.18 2.40
CA SER A 159 -16.09 -10.07 3.25
C SER A 159 -14.73 -9.45 3.58
N GLU A 160 -13.99 -10.03 4.53
CA GLU A 160 -12.58 -9.65 4.76
C GLU A 160 -11.75 -9.84 3.49
N MET A 161 -12.04 -10.88 2.70
CA MET A 161 -11.33 -11.15 1.45
C MET A 161 -11.68 -10.16 0.33
N ASP A 162 -12.94 -9.71 0.27
CA ASP A 162 -13.33 -8.64 -0.66
C ASP A 162 -12.60 -7.33 -0.29
N ILE A 163 -12.40 -7.05 1.01
CA ILE A 163 -11.64 -5.88 1.48
C ILE A 163 -10.17 -5.96 1.06
N VAL A 164 -9.52 -7.12 1.22
CA VAL A 164 -8.12 -7.32 0.78
C VAL A 164 -7.99 -7.03 -0.72
N LEU A 165 -8.91 -7.55 -1.53
CA LEU A 165 -8.89 -7.32 -2.97
C LEU A 165 -9.22 -5.88 -3.36
N ASP A 166 -10.16 -5.23 -2.67
CA ASP A 166 -10.51 -3.83 -2.90
C ASP A 166 -9.32 -2.91 -2.61
N LEU A 167 -8.61 -3.14 -1.50
CA LEU A 167 -7.37 -2.43 -1.17
C LEU A 167 -6.29 -2.68 -2.24
N TRP A 168 -6.12 -3.92 -2.70
CA TRP A 168 -5.16 -4.27 -3.76
C TRP A 168 -5.45 -3.58 -5.09
N VAL A 169 -6.71 -3.53 -5.50
CA VAL A 169 -7.14 -2.87 -6.74
C VAL A 169 -7.01 -1.34 -6.62
N SER A 170 -7.11 -0.81 -5.41
CA SER A 170 -6.98 0.62 -5.10
C SER A 170 -5.55 1.07 -4.85
N ALA A 171 -4.57 0.16 -4.89
CA ALA A 171 -3.16 0.50 -4.66
C ALA A 171 -2.61 1.39 -5.78
N VAL A 172 -1.92 2.46 -5.39
CA VAL A 172 -1.21 3.41 -6.24
C VAL A 172 0.24 3.50 -5.77
N TYR A 173 1.18 3.53 -6.70
CA TYR A 173 2.62 3.55 -6.40
C TYR A 173 3.35 4.49 -7.35
N ASN A 174 4.14 5.40 -6.78
CA ASN A 174 5.01 6.33 -7.48
C ASN A 174 4.27 7.18 -8.53
N ASP A 175 3.03 7.60 -8.21
CA ASP A 175 2.20 8.47 -9.03
C ASP A 175 2.11 9.86 -8.40
N THR A 176 2.61 10.87 -9.12
CA THR A 176 2.65 12.25 -8.65
C THR A 176 1.26 12.85 -8.38
N GLN A 177 0.19 12.21 -8.87
CA GLN A 177 -1.19 12.62 -8.61
C GLN A 177 -1.69 12.22 -7.21
N VAL A 178 -0.99 11.31 -6.52
CA VAL A 178 -1.42 10.76 -5.22
C VAL A 178 -0.30 10.90 -4.21
N GLN A 179 -0.54 11.70 -3.17
CA GLN A 179 0.40 11.96 -2.09
C GLN A 179 0.72 10.67 -1.33
N GLY A 180 1.98 10.48 -0.93
CA GLY A 180 2.44 9.30 -0.18
C GLY A 180 2.68 8.06 -1.05
N SER A 181 2.28 8.07 -2.33
CA SER A 181 2.50 6.92 -3.22
C SER A 181 3.98 6.69 -3.56
N GLU A 182 4.82 7.71 -3.39
CA GLU A 182 6.27 7.67 -3.52
C GLU A 182 6.95 6.88 -2.39
N VAL A 183 6.37 6.91 -1.19
CA VAL A 183 6.89 6.18 -0.01
C VAL A 183 6.58 4.69 -0.13
N GLY A 184 5.42 4.35 -0.69
CA GLY A 184 5.01 2.97 -0.89
C GLY A 184 3.66 2.83 -1.57
N PRO A 185 3.24 1.58 -1.85
CA PRO A 185 1.95 1.30 -2.49
C PRO A 185 0.80 1.66 -1.55
N VAL A 186 0.23 2.84 -1.73
CA VAL A 186 -0.82 3.42 -0.90
C VAL A 186 -2.20 3.08 -1.45
N ALA A 187 -3.14 2.71 -0.60
CA ALA A 187 -4.53 2.51 -1.01
C ALA A 187 -5.21 3.86 -1.24
N TYR A 188 -5.60 4.13 -2.49
CA TYR A 188 -6.28 5.36 -2.88
C TYR A 188 -7.59 5.05 -3.63
N PHE A 189 -8.73 5.42 -3.03
CA PHE A 189 -10.07 5.10 -3.55
C PHE A 189 -10.57 6.03 -4.66
N ARG A 190 -9.65 6.59 -5.48
CA ARG A 190 -9.93 7.31 -6.73
C ARG A 190 -11.04 8.36 -6.64
N ASN A 191 -11.04 9.15 -5.56
CA ASN A 191 -12.01 10.22 -5.30
C ASN A 191 -11.65 11.56 -5.99
N GLY A 192 -10.56 11.61 -6.76
CA GLY A 192 -10.09 12.79 -7.48
C GLY A 192 -9.35 13.83 -6.63
N THR A 193 -9.17 13.62 -5.32
CA THR A 193 -8.50 14.57 -4.43
C THR A 193 -6.98 14.46 -4.40
N GLY A 194 -6.40 13.34 -4.84
CA GLY A 194 -4.97 13.01 -4.65
C GLY A 194 -4.56 12.73 -3.20
N ASN A 195 -5.49 12.78 -2.24
CA ASN A 195 -5.23 12.54 -0.83
C ASN A 195 -5.65 11.12 -0.42
N PRO A 196 -4.73 10.27 0.08
CA PRO A 196 -5.03 8.89 0.47
C PRO A 196 -5.65 8.72 1.86
N LEU A 197 -5.82 9.82 2.62
CA LEU A 197 -6.40 9.75 3.95
C LEU A 197 -7.87 9.31 3.89
N VAL A 198 -8.20 8.34 4.72
CA VAL A 198 -9.53 7.74 4.79
C VAL A 198 -10.00 7.64 6.23
N SER A 199 -11.28 7.91 6.42
CA SER A 199 -11.96 7.75 7.69
C SER A 199 -12.61 6.37 7.81
N TYR A 200 -12.71 5.86 9.04
CA TYR A 200 -13.48 4.63 9.30
C TYR A 200 -14.95 4.74 8.88
N THR A 201 -15.50 5.95 8.82
CA THR A 201 -16.85 6.23 8.31
C THR A 201 -16.97 5.99 6.81
N GLU A 202 -16.00 6.47 6.02
CA GLU A 202 -15.98 6.24 4.57
C GLU A 202 -15.78 4.77 4.24
N LEU A 203 -14.83 4.11 4.93
CA LEU A 203 -14.60 2.67 4.77
C LEU A 203 -15.82 1.83 5.18
N SER A 204 -16.50 2.23 6.25
CA SER A 204 -17.76 1.62 6.71
C SER A 204 -18.85 1.71 5.65
N CYS A 205 -19.00 2.87 5.02
CA CYS A 205 -19.94 3.07 3.92
C CYS A 205 -19.55 2.22 2.70
N ARG A 206 -18.29 2.29 2.28
CA ARG A 206 -17.75 1.58 1.10
C ARG A 206 -17.94 0.06 1.20
N TRP A 207 -17.68 -0.52 2.36
CA TRP A 207 -17.73 -1.97 2.54
C TRP A 207 -19.07 -2.49 3.07
N GLY A 208 -20.02 -1.60 3.38
CA GLY A 208 -21.33 -1.96 3.94
C GLY A 208 -21.24 -2.59 5.35
N LEU A 209 -20.20 -2.26 6.11
CA LEU A 209 -19.90 -2.80 7.44
C LEU A 209 -19.98 -1.71 8.50
N SER A 210 -20.15 -2.07 9.78
CA SER A 210 -20.05 -1.08 10.86
C SER A 210 -18.59 -0.63 11.06
N ARG A 211 -18.40 0.63 11.49
CA ARG A 211 -17.07 1.20 11.83
C ARG A 211 -16.24 0.29 12.74
N ALA A 212 -16.86 -0.29 13.76
CA ALA A 212 -16.18 -1.19 14.70
C ALA A 212 -15.68 -2.47 14.02
N THR A 213 -16.44 -2.97 13.04
CA THR A 213 -16.02 -4.15 12.27
C THR A 213 -14.91 -3.82 11.29
N VAL A 214 -14.99 -2.69 10.60
CA VAL A 214 -13.90 -2.17 9.75
C VAL A 214 -12.59 -2.05 10.55
N CYS A 215 -12.64 -1.40 11.72
CA CYS A 215 -11.47 -1.25 12.60
C CYS A 215 -10.87 -2.60 13.00
N ARG A 216 -11.70 -3.58 13.39
CA ARG A 216 -11.23 -4.92 13.75
C ARG A 216 -10.59 -5.65 12.56
N ILE A 217 -11.17 -5.53 11.37
CA ILE A 217 -10.65 -6.17 10.16
C ILE A 217 -9.30 -5.53 9.79
N LEU A 218 -9.19 -4.21 9.77
CA LEU A 218 -7.94 -3.53 9.42
C LEU A 218 -6.82 -3.85 10.42
N LYS A 219 -7.09 -3.81 11.73
CA LYS A 219 -6.11 -4.24 12.74
C LYS A 219 -5.67 -5.69 12.58
N LYS A 220 -6.59 -6.56 12.16
CA LYS A 220 -6.28 -7.96 11.87
C LYS A 220 -5.40 -8.09 10.63
N LEU A 221 -5.72 -7.38 9.54
CA LEU A 221 -4.93 -7.39 8.31
C LEU A 221 -3.52 -6.82 8.53
N ASP A 222 -3.42 -5.77 9.36
CA ASP A 222 -2.16 -5.18 9.81
C ASP A 222 -1.32 -6.20 10.61
N GLY A 223 -1.92 -6.84 11.61
CA GLY A 223 -1.25 -7.89 12.40
C GLY A 223 -0.91 -9.17 11.62
N LEU A 224 -1.49 -9.37 10.44
CA LEU A 224 -1.16 -10.47 9.52
C LEU A 224 -0.13 -10.07 8.45
N GLY A 225 0.30 -8.81 8.41
CA GLY A 225 1.26 -8.31 7.42
C GLY A 225 0.71 -8.17 6.01
N TYR A 226 -0.60 -7.94 5.86
CA TYR A 226 -1.21 -7.60 4.57
C TYR A 226 -1.15 -6.10 4.28
N ILE A 227 -1.23 -5.27 5.33
CA ILE A 227 -1.24 -3.82 5.25
C ILE A 227 -0.41 -3.22 6.38
N SER A 228 -0.01 -1.96 6.23
CA SER A 228 0.40 -1.09 7.33
C SER A 228 -0.63 0.03 7.46
N ILE A 229 -1.31 0.12 8.60
CA ILE A 229 -2.25 1.20 8.87
C ILE A 229 -1.64 2.26 9.79
N MET A 230 -1.55 3.49 9.30
CA MET A 230 -1.06 4.62 10.08
C MET A 230 -2.22 5.57 10.38
N SER A 231 -2.48 5.75 11.67
CA SER A 231 -3.48 6.71 12.15
C SER A 231 -2.80 7.95 12.69
N PHE A 232 -3.28 9.10 12.27
CA PHE A 232 -2.77 10.39 12.68
C PHE A 232 -3.67 11.04 13.74
N PRO A 233 -3.10 11.83 14.66
CA PRO A 233 -3.89 12.57 15.65
C PRO A 233 -4.89 13.53 14.98
N GLY A 234 -5.90 13.97 15.71
CA GLY A 234 -6.90 14.92 15.21
C GLY A 234 -7.94 14.32 14.24
N ARG A 235 -8.40 15.11 13.26
CA ARG A 235 -9.44 14.74 12.28
C ARG A 235 -8.89 14.26 10.93
N HIS A 236 -7.58 14.03 10.82
CA HIS A 236 -6.93 13.74 9.55
C HIS A 236 -7.27 12.35 8.98
N GLY A 237 -7.61 11.37 9.83
CA GLY A 237 -7.96 10.01 9.41
C GLY A 237 -6.77 9.05 9.43
N SER A 238 -6.86 8.00 8.62
CA SER A 238 -5.84 6.95 8.52
C SER A 238 -5.37 6.81 7.07
N VAL A 239 -4.11 6.48 6.88
CA VAL A 239 -3.57 6.04 5.59
C VAL A 239 -3.26 4.55 5.66
N ILE A 240 -3.46 3.84 4.54
CA ILE A 240 -3.30 2.40 4.44
C ILE A 240 -2.29 2.12 3.33
N TYR A 241 -1.17 1.51 3.69
CA TYR A 241 -0.20 0.99 2.73
C TYR A 241 -0.32 -0.51 2.61
N LEU A 242 -0.12 -1.05 1.42
CA LEU A 242 -0.10 -2.49 1.20
C LEU A 242 1.30 -3.04 1.48
N GLN A 243 1.36 -4.14 2.22
CA GLN A 243 2.59 -4.91 2.38
C GLN A 243 2.63 -6.02 1.33
N ASN A 244 3.83 -6.44 0.96
CA ASN A 244 4.06 -7.49 -0.06
C ASN A 244 3.53 -7.14 -1.46
N TYR A 245 3.15 -5.89 -1.72
CA TYR A 245 2.58 -5.48 -3.00
C TYR A 245 3.66 -5.33 -4.06
N LEU A 246 4.77 -4.65 -3.75
CA LEU A 246 5.86 -4.45 -4.72
C LEU A 246 6.55 -5.78 -5.03
N SER A 247 6.71 -6.64 -4.02
CA SER A 247 7.28 -7.97 -4.23
C SER A 247 6.38 -8.86 -5.10
N THR A 248 5.07 -8.82 -4.88
CA THR A 248 4.11 -9.59 -5.69
C THR A 248 3.96 -9.02 -7.10
N MET A 249 3.95 -7.69 -7.25
CA MET A 249 3.62 -7.04 -8.51
C MET A 249 4.84 -6.80 -9.40
N PHE A 250 5.99 -6.52 -8.82
CA PHE A 250 7.17 -6.05 -9.53
C PHE A 250 8.43 -6.84 -9.21
N GLU A 251 8.37 -7.84 -8.33
CA GLU A 251 9.53 -8.61 -7.85
C GLU A 251 10.59 -7.71 -7.17
N ILE A 252 10.13 -6.63 -6.54
CA ILE A 252 10.96 -5.67 -5.80
C ILE A 252 10.69 -5.83 -4.31
N SER A 253 11.73 -5.74 -3.49
CA SER A 253 11.56 -5.73 -2.04
C SER A 253 10.69 -4.56 -1.60
N ASP A 254 9.71 -4.83 -0.75
CA ASP A 254 8.92 -3.78 -0.11
C ASP A 254 9.80 -2.99 0.86
N VAL A 255 9.63 -1.66 0.84
CA VAL A 255 10.34 -0.75 1.75
C VAL A 255 9.56 -0.67 3.06
N LEU A 256 10.28 -0.62 4.19
CA LEU A 256 9.66 -0.34 5.48
C LEU A 256 9.18 1.11 5.49
N ILE A 257 7.88 1.30 5.68
CA ILE A 257 7.25 2.61 5.62
C ILE A 257 7.24 3.20 7.03
N ASP A 258 7.91 4.33 7.18
CA ASP A 258 8.01 5.05 8.44
C ASP A 258 6.83 6.03 8.63
N LYS A 259 6.30 6.10 9.86
CA LYS A 259 5.09 6.91 10.12
C LYS A 259 5.38 8.40 10.03
N GLU A 260 6.56 8.82 10.46
CA GLU A 260 7.01 10.20 10.45
C GLU A 260 7.29 10.65 9.01
N GLU A 261 7.93 9.81 8.19
CA GLU A 261 8.10 10.05 6.74
C GLU A 261 6.76 10.29 6.03
N VAL A 262 5.77 9.44 6.31
CA VAL A 262 4.43 9.59 5.74
C VAL A 262 3.75 10.86 6.27
N ALA A 263 3.90 11.19 7.55
CA ALA A 263 3.33 12.41 8.10
C ALA A 263 3.92 13.67 7.44
N MET A 264 5.24 13.69 7.21
CA MET A 264 5.91 14.78 6.47
C MET A 264 5.35 14.89 5.05
N THR A 265 5.24 13.77 4.34
CA THR A 265 4.73 13.72 2.97
C THR A 265 3.28 14.21 2.85
N LEU A 266 2.45 13.88 3.85
CA LEU A 266 1.05 14.29 3.91
C LEU A 266 0.84 15.68 4.55
N ASN A 267 1.93 16.39 4.89
CA ASN A 267 1.89 17.67 5.62
C ASN A 267 1.06 17.59 6.92
N ILE A 268 1.17 16.49 7.67
CA ILE A 268 0.48 16.28 8.94
C ILE A 268 1.42 16.64 10.08
N HIS A 269 0.97 17.56 10.94
CA HIS A 269 1.68 17.89 12.16
C HIS A 269 1.62 16.73 13.15
N LEU A 270 2.80 16.17 13.45
CA LEU A 270 2.96 15.29 14.60
C LEU A 270 3.38 16.14 15.79
N GLU A 271 2.51 16.22 16.80
CA GLU A 271 2.88 16.80 18.09
C GLU A 271 4.09 16.02 18.63
N LEU A 272 5.19 16.73 18.87
CA LEU A 272 6.31 16.17 19.63
C LEU A 272 5.77 15.84 21.03
N PRO A 273 6.18 14.71 21.64
CA PRO A 273 5.83 14.48 23.03
C PRO A 273 6.31 15.69 23.82
N GLU A 274 5.38 16.40 24.47
CA GLU A 274 5.71 17.46 25.40
C GLU A 274 6.70 16.84 26.39
N THR A 275 7.93 17.36 26.41
CA THR A 275 8.86 17.06 27.49
C THR A 275 8.08 17.36 28.76
N ALA A 276 7.83 16.33 29.57
CA ALA A 276 7.29 16.51 30.90
C ALA A 276 8.27 17.46 31.62
N GLU A 277 7.91 18.74 31.65
CA GLU A 277 8.39 19.65 32.66
C GLU A 277 7.85 19.08 33.95
N THR A 278 8.64 18.26 34.63
CA THR A 278 9.12 18.44 36.02
C THR A 278 9.77 17.13 36.47
N GLU A 279 10.88 17.28 37.18
CA GLU A 279 11.49 16.32 38.13
C GLU A 279 12.59 15.38 37.61
N GLU A 280 13.79 15.76 38.05
CA GLU A 280 14.93 14.92 38.39
C GLU A 280 15.83 14.43 37.25
N SER A 281 16.92 15.18 37.12
CA SER A 281 18.26 14.71 36.75
C SER A 281 18.49 13.21 36.89
N HIS A 282 18.25 12.47 35.82
CA HIS A 282 18.88 11.18 35.59
C HIS A 282 19.55 11.19 34.22
N SER A 283 20.85 11.45 34.28
CA SER A 283 21.90 11.21 33.29
C SER A 283 21.63 10.05 32.33
N ILE A 284 21.46 10.35 31.04
CA ILE A 284 21.99 9.53 29.94
C ILE A 284 22.45 10.50 28.84
N SER A 285 23.62 11.12 29.03
CA SER A 285 24.38 11.73 27.93
C SER A 285 25.40 10.69 27.46
N GLU A 286 25.04 9.85 26.49
CA GLU A 286 26.01 8.91 25.88
C GLU A 286 26.65 9.46 24.60
N HIS A 287 26.28 10.66 24.14
CA HIS A 287 26.76 11.20 22.87
C HIS A 287 27.18 12.66 23.01
N GLU A 288 28.39 12.98 22.53
CA GLU A 288 28.88 14.35 22.47
C GLU A 288 28.28 15.06 21.24
N VAL A 289 27.39 16.03 21.48
CA VAL A 289 26.73 16.82 20.45
C VAL A 289 27.43 18.18 20.34
N ILE A 290 28.12 18.41 19.23
CA ILE A 290 28.80 19.67 18.95
C ILE A 290 27.89 20.51 18.04
N VAL A 291 27.40 21.61 18.59
CA VAL A 291 26.52 22.58 17.91
C VAL A 291 27.34 23.83 17.61
N SER A 292 27.35 24.28 16.36
CA SER A 292 27.99 25.56 15.99
C SER A 292 27.30 26.75 16.67
N ASP A 293 28.06 27.75 17.11
CA ASP A 293 27.56 28.95 17.82
C ASP A 293 26.50 29.74 17.02
N ALA A 294 26.46 29.57 15.69
CA ALA A 294 25.46 30.17 14.80
C ALA A 294 24.04 29.58 14.95
N LEU A 295 23.88 28.46 15.69
CA LEU A 295 22.62 27.72 15.86
C LEU A 295 21.87 28.07 17.16
N SER A 296 22.23 29.18 17.82
CA SER A 296 21.63 29.63 19.10
C SER A 296 20.12 29.91 19.04
N SER A 297 19.49 29.82 17.87
CA SER A 297 18.04 29.97 17.66
C SER A 297 17.23 28.70 17.95
N VAL A 298 17.87 27.54 18.11
CA VAL A 298 17.21 26.25 18.42
C VAL A 298 17.67 25.79 19.81
N SER A 299 16.73 25.53 20.74
CA SER A 299 17.12 25.07 22.07
C SER A 299 17.82 23.71 22.02
N LYS A 300 18.77 23.47 22.94
CA LYS A 300 19.51 22.19 23.03
C LYS A 300 18.58 20.97 23.10
N SER A 301 17.43 21.10 23.77
CA SER A 301 16.39 20.06 23.85
C SER A 301 15.76 19.69 22.50
N HIS A 302 15.55 20.66 21.60
CA HIS A 302 15.04 20.39 20.25
C HIS A 302 16.10 19.72 19.38
N ILE A 303 17.38 20.11 19.53
CA ILE A 303 18.50 19.45 18.83
C ILE A 303 18.63 17.99 19.26
N GLU A 304 18.56 17.71 20.56
CA GLU A 304 18.55 16.35 21.10
C GLU A 304 17.36 15.53 20.59
N THR A 305 16.19 16.15 20.45
CA THR A 305 14.99 15.49 19.92
C THR A 305 15.12 15.17 18.43
N ILE A 306 15.70 16.08 17.63
CA ILE A 306 16.00 15.85 16.21
C ILE A 306 16.99 14.70 16.07
N LEU A 307 18.08 14.71 16.84
CA LEU A 307 19.09 13.65 16.81
C LEU A 307 18.50 12.30 17.22
N ARG A 308 17.66 12.24 18.26
CA ARG A 308 16.99 11.01 18.67
C ARG A 308 16.08 10.46 17.57
N LYS A 309 15.28 11.32 16.93
CA LYS A 309 14.42 10.90 15.81
C LYS A 309 15.23 10.41 14.62
N MET A 310 16.32 11.09 14.29
CA MET A 310 17.23 10.63 13.23
C MET A 310 17.87 9.28 13.58
N ALA A 311 18.15 9.01 14.85
CA ALA A 311 18.64 7.71 15.29
C ALA A 311 17.67 6.59 14.96
N ASP A 312 16.39 6.81 15.24
CA ASP A 312 15.36 5.82 15.01
C ASP A 312 15.18 5.56 13.49
N ILE A 313 15.14 6.62 12.68
CA ILE A 313 15.02 6.51 11.21
C ILE A 313 16.25 5.82 10.61
N LEU A 314 17.46 6.18 11.03
CA LEU A 314 18.68 5.67 10.40
C LEU A 314 19.06 4.27 10.90
N SER A 315 18.70 3.92 12.14
CA SER A 315 18.85 2.55 12.66
C SER A 315 17.90 1.58 11.97
N THR A 316 16.66 1.99 11.69
CA THR A 316 15.69 1.19 10.92
C THR A 316 16.12 1.01 9.47
N GLN A 317 16.87 1.96 8.90
CA GLN A 317 17.49 1.88 7.57
C GLN A 317 18.82 1.08 7.55
N GLY A 318 19.26 0.52 8.69
CA GLY A 318 20.43 -0.35 8.77
C GLY A 318 21.78 0.37 8.81
N ILE A 319 21.80 1.68 9.07
CA ILE A 319 23.04 2.44 9.23
C ILE A 319 23.60 2.16 10.64
N SER A 320 24.66 1.36 10.68
CA SER A 320 25.39 1.08 11.91
C SER A 320 26.17 2.32 12.35
N CYS A 321 26.16 2.58 13.68
CA CYS A 321 26.82 3.68 14.41
C CYS A 321 25.93 4.80 14.97
N PHE A 322 24.63 4.87 14.69
CA PHE A 322 23.76 5.90 15.32
C PHE A 322 23.43 5.57 16.80
N SER A 323 23.48 4.31 17.19
CA SER A 323 23.30 3.87 18.59
C SER A 323 24.63 3.56 19.28
N CYS A 324 25.75 4.04 18.74
CA CYS A 324 27.09 3.72 19.25
C CYS A 324 27.55 4.76 20.28
N PRO A 325 27.94 4.37 21.50
CA PRO A 325 28.40 5.32 22.53
C PRO A 325 29.74 6.01 22.19
N LEU A 326 30.41 5.59 21.11
CA LEU A 326 31.64 6.22 20.60
C LEU A 326 31.35 7.19 19.44
N SER A 327 30.08 7.44 19.12
CA SER A 327 29.69 8.33 18.03
C SER A 327 29.56 9.78 18.51
N CYS A 328 30.09 10.70 17.72
CA CYS A 328 29.99 12.14 17.92
C CYS A 328 29.21 12.76 16.76
N TYR A 329 28.31 13.69 17.08
CA TYR A 329 27.43 14.33 16.11
C TYR A 329 27.82 15.80 15.95
N LYS A 330 28.12 16.20 14.71
CA LYS A 330 28.41 17.61 14.37
C LYS A 330 27.29 18.18 13.52
N LEU A 331 26.57 19.15 14.08
CA LEU A 331 25.52 19.90 13.37
C LEU A 331 26.05 21.29 13.00
N TYR A 332 26.01 21.64 11.72
CA TYR A 332 26.49 22.93 11.21
C TYR A 332 25.51 23.50 10.16
N PRO A 333 25.41 24.84 10.05
CA PRO A 333 24.62 25.46 8.99
C PRO A 333 25.26 25.21 7.62
N LEU A 334 24.44 24.93 6.61
CA LEU A 334 24.86 24.98 5.21
C LEU A 334 24.60 26.40 4.68
N SER A 335 25.56 27.00 3.97
CA SER A 335 25.39 28.34 3.40
C SER A 335 24.38 28.33 2.26
N ASP A 336 23.56 29.37 2.16
CA ASP A 336 22.64 29.62 1.03
C ASP A 336 23.40 29.95 -0.28
N ASP A 337 24.69 30.25 -0.20
CA ASP A 337 25.50 30.79 -1.32
C ASP A 337 25.76 29.81 -2.48
N CYS A 338 25.36 28.54 -2.37
CA CYS A 338 25.68 27.50 -3.37
C CYS A 338 24.48 27.02 -4.20
N TRP A 339 23.26 27.52 -3.98
CA TRP A 339 22.05 26.95 -4.57
C TRP A 339 21.17 27.89 -5.42
N GLU A 340 21.65 29.10 -5.77
CA GLU A 340 20.89 30.02 -6.63
C GLU A 340 20.68 29.52 -8.08
N GLU A 341 21.36 28.46 -8.55
CA GLU A 341 21.33 28.09 -9.98
C GLU A 341 20.36 26.97 -10.41
N LEU A 342 19.63 26.27 -9.53
CA LEU A 342 18.89 25.06 -9.96
C LEU A 342 17.38 24.96 -9.67
N ILE A 343 16.75 25.89 -8.94
CA ILE A 343 15.28 25.90 -8.84
C ILE A 343 14.72 27.34 -8.87
N PRO A 344 14.22 27.83 -10.02
CA PRO A 344 13.48 29.07 -10.03
C PRO A 344 12.05 28.77 -9.55
N ARG A 345 11.78 28.95 -8.24
CA ARG A 345 10.49 29.36 -7.62
C ARG A 345 10.39 28.91 -6.16
N ALA A 346 10.82 29.77 -5.24
CA ALA A 346 10.19 29.95 -3.92
C ALA A 346 10.73 31.24 -3.29
N ARG A 347 10.32 32.41 -3.80
CA ARG A 347 10.47 33.64 -3.01
C ARG A 347 9.44 33.59 -1.89
N GLY A 348 9.89 33.25 -0.68
CA GLY A 348 9.16 33.45 0.55
C GLY A 348 9.32 32.31 1.55
N LYS A 349 9.96 32.63 2.69
CA LYS A 349 10.18 31.85 3.93
C LYS A 349 11.54 31.15 3.98
N SER A 350 12.33 31.47 5.01
CA SER A 350 13.67 30.93 5.23
C SER A 350 13.59 29.45 5.58
N THR A 351 13.78 28.59 4.59
CA THR A 351 14.14 27.19 4.82
C THR A 351 15.52 27.17 5.45
N VAL A 352 15.67 26.51 6.60
CA VAL A 352 16.98 26.43 7.26
C VAL A 352 17.61 25.09 6.92
N HIS A 353 18.77 25.13 6.27
CA HIS A 353 19.52 23.96 5.85
C HIS A 353 20.67 23.67 6.82
N PHE A 354 20.80 22.42 7.27
CA PHE A 354 21.87 21.97 8.17
C PHE A 354 22.58 20.77 7.59
N GLY A 355 23.89 20.72 7.78
CA GLY A 355 24.68 19.51 7.63
C GLY A 355 24.78 18.81 8.99
N LEU A 356 24.48 17.52 9.02
CA LEU A 356 24.80 16.64 10.14
C LEU A 356 25.88 15.66 9.71
N THR A 357 27.07 15.74 10.32
CA THR A 357 28.14 14.77 10.11
C THR A 357 28.27 13.86 11.32
N ILE A 358 28.28 12.56 11.08
CA ILE A 358 28.47 11.51 12.08
C ILE A 358 29.94 11.10 12.08
N LEU A 359 30.56 11.18 13.25
CA LEU A 359 31.92 10.72 13.50
C LEU A 359 31.86 9.50 14.43
N CYS A 360 32.70 8.49 14.23
CA CYS A 360 32.88 7.40 15.19
C CYS A 360 34.36 7.06 15.30
N GLY A 361 34.80 6.69 16.51
CA GLY A 361 36.20 6.37 16.78
C GLY A 361 37.10 7.60 16.68
N THR A 362 38.20 7.53 15.92
CA THR A 362 39.21 8.59 15.77
C THR A 362 38.76 9.75 14.86
N ASN A 363 37.54 10.27 15.05
CA ASN A 363 36.97 11.39 14.27
C ASN A 363 36.84 11.13 12.75
N THR A 364 36.75 9.87 12.32
CA THR A 364 36.45 9.54 10.93
C THR A 364 34.97 9.77 10.63
N SER A 365 34.67 10.57 9.60
CA SER A 365 33.30 10.77 9.08
C SER A 365 32.75 9.50 8.47
N ILE A 366 31.68 8.96 9.05
CA ILE A 366 30.98 7.77 8.54
C ILE A 366 29.88 8.18 7.56
N ALA A 367 29.11 9.20 7.91
CA ALA A 367 27.97 9.63 7.12
C ALA A 367 27.75 11.13 7.32
N THR A 368 27.32 11.79 6.25
CA THR A 368 26.88 13.19 6.29
C THR A 368 25.47 13.25 5.71
N PHE A 369 24.58 13.91 6.44
CA PHE A 369 23.19 14.11 6.08
C PHE A 369 22.92 15.59 5.90
N GLU A 370 22.06 15.90 4.94
CA GLU A 370 21.48 17.23 4.82
C GLU A 370 20.09 17.23 5.47
N LEU A 371 19.83 18.26 6.27
CA LEU A 371 18.59 18.46 7.01
C LEU A 371 17.97 19.77 6.55
N THR A 372 16.70 19.73 6.17
CA THR A 372 15.93 20.92 5.83
C THR A 372 14.82 21.12 6.85
N LEU A 373 14.82 22.25 7.54
CA LEU A 373 13.72 22.68 8.42
C LEU A 373 12.90 23.76 7.73
N THR A 374 11.60 23.51 7.59
CA THR A 374 10.64 24.47 7.04
C THR A 374 9.71 24.98 8.15
N PRO A 375 9.58 26.30 8.35
CA PRO A 375 8.69 26.83 9.38
C PRO A 375 7.22 26.58 9.01
N SER A 376 6.44 26.02 9.95
CA SER A 376 4.99 25.84 9.82
C SER A 376 4.24 27.17 9.98
N GLU A 377 3.20 27.39 9.17
CA GLU A 377 2.42 28.64 9.11
C GLU A 377 1.58 28.95 10.36
N GLU A 378 1.40 28.01 11.30
CA GLU A 378 0.43 28.20 12.40
C GLU A 378 0.90 29.12 13.55
N HIS A 379 2.20 29.42 13.67
CA HIS A 379 2.73 30.18 14.81
C HIS A 379 2.73 31.71 14.66
N GLU A 380 2.50 32.27 13.47
CA GLU A 380 2.46 33.74 13.30
C GLU A 380 1.12 34.37 13.68
N ASN A 381 0.00 33.64 13.57
CA ASN A 381 -1.33 34.19 13.86
C ASN A 381 -1.59 34.45 15.36
N ARG A 382 -0.76 33.91 16.27
CA ARG A 382 -0.86 34.20 17.71
C ARG A 382 -0.04 35.41 18.18
N ARG A 383 0.85 35.96 17.35
CA ARG A 383 1.66 37.14 17.73
C ARG A 383 1.03 38.48 17.31
N ASN A 384 0.02 38.46 16.44
CA ASN A 384 -0.64 39.66 15.93
C ASN A 384 -1.98 40.00 16.63
N LEU A 385 -2.31 39.36 17.75
CA LEU A 385 -3.31 39.87 18.69
C LEU A 385 -2.62 40.23 20.01
N LYS A 386 -2.16 41.48 20.10
CA LYS A 386 -1.95 42.19 21.36
C LYS A 386 -2.66 43.52 21.30
#